data_AF-A0A968SRF8-F1
#
_entry.id   AF-A0A968SRF8-F1
#
_cell.length_a   1.000
_cell.length_b   1.000
_cell.length_c   1.000
_cell.angle_alpha   90.00
_cell.angle_beta   90.00
_cell.angle_gamma   90.00
#
_symmetry.space_group_name_H-M   'P 1'
#
loop_
_entity.id
_entity.type
_entity.pdbx_description
1 polymer ?
#
loop_
_entity_poly.entity_id
_entity_poly.type
_entity_poly.pdbx_seq_one_letter_code
_entity_poly.pdbx_strand_id
1 'polypeptide(L)'
;MTPESCCTGGIQLVEGLFEEGIPYPKAGVMLSRFEQAQSVQGSLFEWQRVEESRQLMQMVDGINREWGSETLRFAVTGLERAWQMQAAMRSPRFTTQWQELPLVWAETQKSSKNSEAGSTPVMSR
;
A
#
# COMPACT_ATOMS: atom_id res chain seq x y z
N MET A 1 17.68 1.42 10.54
CA MET A 1 17.38 2.87 10.49
C MET A 1 16.11 3.10 11.28
N THR A 2 16.18 3.78 12.42
CA THR A 2 14.99 4.12 13.20
C THR A 2 14.24 5.27 12.52
N PRO A 3 12.90 5.35 12.62
CA PRO A 3 12.11 6.37 11.92
C PRO A 3 12.55 7.81 12.20
N GLU A 4 13.09 8.08 13.39
CA GLU A 4 13.56 9.40 13.80
C GLU A 4 14.84 9.84 13.08
N SER A 5 15.70 8.91 12.66
CA SER A 5 17.01 9.27 12.10
C SER A 5 16.90 9.98 10.75
N CYS A 6 15.85 9.69 9.96
CA CYS A 6 15.58 10.35 8.69
C CYS A 6 15.29 11.85 8.89
N CYS A 7 14.46 12.17 9.89
CA CYS A 7 14.06 13.54 10.18
C CYS A 7 15.26 14.34 10.71
N THR A 8 16.05 13.75 11.61
CA THR A 8 17.23 14.40 12.18
C THR A 8 18.26 14.75 11.10
N GLY A 9 18.55 13.84 10.18
CA GLY A 9 19.47 14.10 9.07
C GLY A 9 18.98 15.20 8.13
N GLY A 10 17.67 15.25 7.87
CA GLY A 10 17.05 16.31 7.08
C GLY A 10 17.19 17.69 7.73
N ILE A 11 16.94 17.80 9.04
CA ILE A 11 17.05 19.05 9.79
C ILE A 11 18.49 19.56 9.78
N GLN A 12 19.48 18.69 10.05
CA GLN A 12 20.89 19.06 10.03
C GLN A 12 21.35 19.58 8.68
N LEU A 13 20.85 18.99 7.59
CA LEU A 13 21.19 19.42 6.25
C LEU A 13 20.56 20.77 5.90
N VAL A 14 19.34 21.03 6.37
CA VAL A 14 18.68 22.33 6.22
C VAL A 14 19.41 23.40 7.00
N GLU A 15 19.83 23.14 8.24
CA GLU A 15 20.61 24.08 9.05
C GLU A 15 21.92 24.50 8.37
N GLY A 16 22.56 23.60 7.61
CA GLY A 16 23.78 23.90 6.88
C GLY A 16 23.60 24.61 5.52
N LEU A 17 22.41 24.50 4.91
CA LEU A 17 22.11 25.11 3.59
C LEU A 17 21.25 26.37 3.69
N PHE A 18 20.74 26.68 4.87
CA PHE A 18 19.87 27.81 5.09
C PHE A 18 20.67 29.12 5.14
N GLU A 19 20.36 30.04 4.23
CA GLU A 19 20.90 31.39 4.22
C GLU A 19 19.82 32.40 4.63
N GLU A 20 20.15 33.26 5.60
CA GLU A 20 19.25 34.31 6.06
C GLU A 20 18.96 35.33 4.95
N GLY A 21 17.68 35.71 4.80
CA GLY A 21 17.24 36.73 3.84
C GLY A 21 16.76 36.19 2.48
N ILE A 22 16.86 34.88 2.23
CA ILE A 22 16.36 34.25 1.01
C ILE A 22 14.99 33.60 1.26
N PRO A 23 13.94 33.94 0.48
CA PRO A 23 12.67 33.25 0.57
C PRO A 23 12.75 31.89 -0.17
N TYR A 24 12.65 30.79 0.58
CA TYR A 24 12.66 29.44 0.02
C TYR A 24 11.24 28.94 -0.31
N PRO A 25 10.96 28.51 -1.55
CA PRO A 25 9.67 27.94 -1.93
C PRO A 25 9.60 26.46 -1.54
N LYS A 26 9.27 26.17 -0.27
CA LYS A 26 8.95 24.83 0.29
C LYS A 26 10.01 23.72 0.11
N ALA A 27 10.56 23.25 1.23
CA ALA A 27 11.40 22.04 1.26
C ALA A 27 10.56 20.79 1.59
N GLY A 28 10.99 19.63 1.10
CA GLY A 28 10.38 18.33 1.40
C GLY A 28 11.45 17.25 1.57
N VAL A 29 11.19 16.28 2.46
CA VAL A 29 12.05 15.11 2.64
C VAL A 29 11.54 13.98 1.75
N MET A 30 12.37 13.49 0.84
CA MET A 30 12.05 12.37 -0.03
C MET A 30 12.83 11.13 0.41
N LEU A 31 12.10 10.05 0.70
CA LEU A 31 12.69 8.74 0.92
C LEU A 31 12.83 8.02 -0.43
N SER A 32 14.03 7.52 -0.72
CA SER A 32 14.31 6.75 -1.93
C SER A 32 15.10 5.49 -1.56
N ARG A 33 15.07 4.47 -2.43
CA ARG A 33 15.69 3.14 -2.23
C ARG A 33 15.16 2.42 -0.99
N PHE A 34 13.94 1.90 -1.12
CA PHE A 34 13.40 0.97 -0.12
C PHE A 34 14.13 -0.38 -0.22
N GLU A 35 14.71 -0.82 0.90
CA GLU A 35 15.34 -2.13 1.03
C GLU A 35 14.56 -3.01 2.01
N GLN A 36 14.71 -4.33 1.89
CA GLN A 36 14.06 -5.25 2.81
C GLN A 36 14.71 -5.13 4.19
N ALA A 37 13.91 -5.10 5.25
CA ALA A 37 14.42 -5.00 6.61
C ALA A 37 15.43 -6.12 6.96
N GLN A 38 15.33 -7.28 6.29
CA GLN A 38 16.20 -8.44 6.46
C GLN A 38 17.55 -8.31 5.73
N SER A 39 17.66 -7.42 4.73
CA SER A 39 18.89 -7.22 3.95
C SER A 39 19.80 -6.13 4.54
N VAL A 40 19.33 -5.41 5.56
CA VAL A 40 20.12 -4.38 6.23
C VAL A 40 21.11 -5.04 7.17
N GLN A 41 22.40 -4.95 6.85
CA GLN A 41 23.47 -5.36 7.75
C GLN A 41 23.47 -4.43 8.97
N GLY A 42 23.15 -4.98 10.15
CA GLY A 42 23.17 -4.22 11.39
C GLY A 42 24.57 -3.74 11.76
N SER A 43 24.64 -2.61 12.47
CA SER A 43 25.87 -2.19 13.13
C SER A 43 26.16 -3.12 14.30
N LEU A 44 27.44 -3.50 14.48
CA LEU A 44 27.89 -4.43 15.52
C LEU A 44 27.46 -4.01 16.94
N PHE A 45 27.27 -2.70 17.16
CA PHE A 45 26.98 -2.12 18.48
C PHE A 45 25.53 -1.62 18.65
N GLU A 46 24.73 -1.60 17.59
CA GLU A 46 23.38 -1.00 17.64
C GLU A 46 22.23 -2.01 17.47
N TRP A 47 22.54 -3.30 17.49
CA TRP A 47 21.56 -4.37 17.23
C TRP A 47 20.36 -4.34 18.18
N GLN A 48 20.58 -4.05 19.47
CA GLN A 48 19.52 -4.05 20.48
C GLN A 48 18.47 -2.95 20.23
N ARG A 49 18.91 -1.75 19.85
CA ARG A 49 18.03 -0.60 19.60
C ARG A 49 17.10 -0.83 18.39
N VAL A 50 17.58 -1.55 17.38
CA VAL A 50 16.78 -1.89 16.20
C VAL A 50 15.67 -2.88 16.56
N GLU A 51 15.96 -3.88 17.37
CA GLU A 51 14.96 -4.89 17.75
C GLU A 51 13.88 -4.32 18.70
N GLU A 52 14.28 -3.52 19.68
CA GLU A 52 13.33 -2.83 20.58
C GLU A 52 12.38 -1.91 19.79
N SER A 53 12.91 -1.13 18.85
CA SER A 53 12.12 -0.25 17.99
C SER A 53 11.16 -1.04 17.09
N ARG A 54 11.59 -2.20 16.58
CA ARG A 54 10.76 -3.09 15.76
C ARG A 54 9.60 -3.68 16.55
N GLN A 55 9.85 -4.17 17.76
CA GLN A 55 8.81 -4.72 18.63
C GLN A 55 7.80 -3.65 19.04
N LEU A 56 8.27 -2.44 19.37
CA LEU A 56 7.41 -1.30 19.66
C LEU A 56 6.50 -0.96 18.47
N MET A 57 7.06 -0.84 17.25
CA MET A 57 6.28 -0.56 16.05
C MET A 57 5.25 -1.66 15.76
N GLN A 58 5.59 -2.93 15.95
CA GLN A 58 4.64 -4.04 15.79
C GLN A 58 3.47 -3.96 16.78
N MET A 59 3.73 -3.60 18.04
CA MET A 59 2.68 -3.43 19.04
C MET A 59 1.76 -2.26 18.67
N VAL A 60 2.33 -1.12 18.26
CA VAL A 60 1.56 0.05 17.82
C VAL A 60 0.70 -0.30 16.60
N ASP A 61 1.24 -1.00 15.61
CA ASP A 61 0.52 -1.44 14.42
C ASP A 61 -0.58 -2.44 14.76
N GLY A 62 -0.35 -3.33 15.73
CA GLY A 62 -1.35 -4.28 16.23
C GLY A 62 -2.56 -3.55 16.81
N ILE A 63 -2.33 -2.59 17.71
CA ILE A 63 -3.40 -1.80 18.32
C ILE A 63 -4.15 -0.97 17.28
N ASN A 64 -3.43 -0.34 16.34
CA ASN A 64 -4.04 0.41 15.23
C ASN A 64 -4.85 -0.47 14.28
N ARG A 65 -4.55 -1.77 14.18
CA ARG A 65 -5.33 -2.71 13.37
C ARG A 65 -6.64 -3.09 14.04
N GLU A 66 -6.64 -3.25 15.37
CA GLU A 66 -7.82 -3.67 16.14
C GLU A 66 -8.80 -2.51 16.40
N TRP A 67 -8.30 -1.33 16.75
CA TRP A 67 -9.12 -0.21 17.21
C TRP A 67 -9.41 0.83 16.11
N GLY A 68 -8.83 0.64 14.93
CA GLY A 68 -8.94 1.55 13.79
C GLY A 68 -7.66 2.33 13.55
N SER A 69 -7.45 2.70 12.29
CA SER A 69 -6.26 3.42 11.85
C SER A 69 -6.10 4.73 12.63
N GLU A 70 -4.87 5.01 13.09
CA GLU A 70 -4.48 6.22 13.82
C GLU A 70 -5.04 6.37 15.24
N THR A 71 -5.44 5.26 15.87
CA THR A 71 -5.83 5.22 17.30
C THR A 71 -4.64 5.54 18.20
N LEU A 72 -3.49 4.91 17.95
CA LEU A 72 -2.21 5.23 18.56
C LEU A 72 -1.29 5.90 17.54
N ARG A 73 -0.79 7.07 17.91
CA ARG A 73 0.17 7.86 17.13
C ARG A 73 1.25 8.42 18.04
N PHE A 74 2.42 8.66 17.48
CA PHE A 74 3.47 9.35 18.21
C PHE A 74 3.11 10.81 18.43
N ALA A 75 3.39 11.34 19.63
CA ALA A 75 3.09 12.72 19.98
C ALA A 75 3.79 13.72 19.04
N VAL A 76 4.97 13.36 18.52
CA VAL A 76 5.75 14.17 17.58
C VAL A 76 5.07 14.38 16.21
N THR A 77 4.09 13.54 15.85
CA THR A 77 3.37 13.66 14.57
C THR A 77 2.35 14.80 14.58
N GLY A 78 2.02 15.35 15.75
CA GLY A 78 0.97 16.35 15.91
C GLY A 78 -0.44 15.75 15.94
N LEU A 79 -1.37 16.48 16.56
CA LEU A 79 -2.77 16.07 16.70
C LEU A 79 -3.60 16.43 15.46
N GLU A 80 -3.26 17.55 14.80
CA GLU A 80 -3.95 18.01 13.61
C GLU A 80 -3.36 17.43 12.32
N ARG A 81 -4.24 16.95 11.46
CA ARG A 81 -3.87 16.38 10.17
C ARG A 81 -3.97 17.48 9.10
N ALA A 82 -2.92 18.28 8.96
CA ALA A 82 -2.87 19.35 7.96
C ALA A 82 -2.91 18.82 6.51
N TRP A 83 -2.43 17.59 6.29
CA TRP A 83 -2.38 16.95 4.98
C TRP A 83 -2.93 15.52 5.03
N GLN A 84 -3.97 15.26 4.25
CA GLN A 84 -4.52 13.93 4.03
C GLN A 84 -4.16 13.47 2.61
N MET A 85 -3.81 12.20 2.46
CA MET A 85 -3.55 11.63 1.15
C MET A 85 -4.83 11.66 0.30
N GLN A 86 -4.87 12.53 -0.72
CA GLN A 86 -5.96 12.61 -1.70
C GLN A 86 -5.80 11.49 -2.73
N ALA A 87 -6.33 10.30 -2.43
CA ALA A 87 -6.30 9.13 -3.31
C ALA A 87 -7.53 9.05 -4.23
N ALA A 88 -7.98 10.18 -4.79
CA ALA A 88 -9.20 10.25 -5.61
C ALA A 88 -9.08 9.49 -6.94
N MET A 89 -7.87 9.32 -7.48
CA MET A 89 -7.57 8.55 -8.69
C MET A 89 -6.91 7.20 -8.39
N ARG A 90 -7.29 6.54 -7.30
CA ARG A 90 -6.77 5.20 -6.99
C ARG A 90 -7.41 4.17 -7.93
N SER A 91 -6.60 3.33 -8.57
CA SER A 91 -7.12 2.16 -9.30
C SER A 91 -7.82 1.20 -8.34
N PRO A 92 -8.82 0.43 -8.81
CA PRO A 92 -9.43 -0.59 -7.98
C PRO A 92 -8.39 -1.64 -7.52
N ARG A 93 -8.59 -2.16 -6.32
CA ARG A 93 -7.74 -3.11 -5.59
C ARG A 93 -7.96 -4.55 -6.05
N PHE A 94 -7.72 -4.81 -7.33
CA PHE A 94 -7.97 -6.12 -7.94
C PHE A 94 -7.23 -7.28 -7.25
N THR A 95 -6.06 -7.02 -6.65
CA THR A 95 -5.21 -8.06 -6.04
C THR A 95 -5.43 -8.23 -4.54
N THR A 96 -6.01 -7.25 -3.86
CA THR A 96 -6.14 -7.25 -2.40
C THR A 96 -7.58 -7.27 -1.91
N GLN A 97 -8.56 -7.02 -2.79
CA GLN A 97 -9.97 -7.01 -2.45
C GLN A 97 -10.81 -7.66 -3.55
N TRP A 98 -11.31 -8.88 -3.27
CA TRP A 98 -12.12 -9.67 -4.21
C TRP A 98 -13.38 -8.96 -4.71
N GLN A 99 -13.92 -8.03 -3.92
CA GLN A 99 -15.12 -7.25 -4.27
C GLN A 99 -14.87 -6.19 -5.34
N GLU A 100 -13.61 -5.86 -5.63
CA GLU A 100 -13.24 -4.87 -6.64
C GLU A 100 -12.88 -5.53 -7.99
N LEU A 101 -13.04 -6.87 -8.12
CA LEU A 101 -12.80 -7.58 -9.36
C LEU A 101 -13.92 -7.32 -10.40
N PRO A 102 -13.58 -7.17 -11.68
CA PRO A 102 -14.58 -7.00 -12.73
C PRO A 102 -15.43 -8.27 -12.85
N LEU A 103 -16.75 -8.11 -12.73
CA LEU A 103 -17.71 -9.19 -13.00
C LEU A 103 -17.93 -9.29 -14.50
N VAL A 104 -17.51 -10.41 -15.09
CA VAL A 104 -17.77 -10.73 -16.50
C VAL A 104 -18.95 -11.70 -16.55
N TRP A 105 -20.00 -11.32 -17.26
CA TRP A 105 -21.15 -12.18 -17.52
C TRP A 105 -20.94 -12.88 -18.86
N ALA A 106 -20.94 -14.21 -18.86
CA ALA A 106 -20.94 -15.00 -20.08
C ALA A 106 -22.38 -15.42 -20.39
N GLU A 107 -22.93 -14.91 -21.49
CA GLU A 107 -24.22 -15.36 -21.99
C GLU A 107 -24.03 -16.68 -22.75
N THR A 108 -24.51 -17.77 -22.17
CA THR A 108 -24.44 -19.10 -22.79
C THR A 108 -25.55 -19.23 -23.83
N GLN A 109 -25.19 -19.14 -25.11
CA GLN A 109 -26.07 -19.45 -26.23
C GLN A 109 -26.51 -20.93 -26.15
N LYS A 110 -27.80 -21.16 -25.88
CA LYS A 110 -28.42 -22.48 -26.00
C LYS A 110 -28.45 -22.88 -27.47
N SER A 111 -27.61 -23.83 -27.86
CA SER A 111 -27.81 -24.63 -29.07
C SER A 111 -29.01 -25.56 -28.86
N SER A 112 -30.19 -25.12 -29.28
CA SER A 112 -31.36 -25.99 -29.40
C SER A 112 -31.28 -26.78 -30.71
N LYS A 113 -31.09 -28.09 -30.54
CA LYS A 113 -31.31 -29.22 -31.45
C LYS A 113 -32.23 -28.95 -32.65
N ASN A 114 -31.87 -29.54 -33.79
CA ASN A 114 -32.78 -30.49 -34.44
C ASN A 114 -32.01 -31.59 -35.19
N SER A 115 -31.87 -32.72 -34.51
CA SER A 115 -31.64 -34.02 -35.11
C SER A 115 -33.00 -34.68 -35.31
N GLU A 116 -33.55 -34.65 -36.53
CA GLU A 116 -34.52 -35.66 -36.93
C GLU A 116 -34.10 -36.19 -38.30
N ALA A 117 -33.67 -37.45 -38.25
CA ALA A 117 -33.30 -38.26 -39.39
C ALA A 117 -34.51 -38.42 -40.31
N GLY A 118 -34.39 -37.91 -41.54
CA GLY A 118 -35.26 -38.30 -42.64
C GLY A 118 -35.02 -39.76 -42.98
N SER A 119 -35.82 -40.63 -42.37
CA SER A 119 -35.97 -42.03 -42.79
C SER A 119 -36.80 -42.07 -44.08
N THR A 120 -36.19 -42.57 -45.14
CA THR A 120 -36.86 -43.23 -46.28
C THR A 120 -36.07 -44.54 -46.50
N PRO A 121 -36.67 -45.68 -46.90
CA PRO A 121 -37.60 -45.76 -48.05
C PRO A 121 -38.70 -46.87 -48.00
N VAL A 122 -39.45 -46.94 -49.11
CA VAL A 122 -40.11 -48.12 -49.75
C VAL A 122 -41.65 -48.12 -49.84
N MET A 123 -42.07 -47.96 -51.11
CA MET A 123 -43.24 -48.42 -51.86
C MET A 123 -44.39 -49.15 -51.16
N SER A 124 -45.61 -48.76 -51.56
CA SER A 124 -46.69 -49.70 -51.86
C SER A 124 -47.70 -49.11 -52.86
N ARG A 125 -47.86 -49.87 -53.95
CA ARG A 125 -48.81 -49.81 -55.08
C ARG A 125 -48.52 -48.88 -56.24
#